data_AF-A0A851G9U4-F1
#
_entry.id   AF-A0A851G9U4-F1
#
_cell.length_a   1.000
_cell.length_b   1.000
_cell.length_c   1.000
_cell.angle_alpha   90.00
_cell.angle_beta   90.00
_cell.angle_gamma   90.00
#
_symmetry.space_group_name_H-M   'P 1'
#
loop_
_entity.id
_entity.type
_entity.pdbx_description
1 polymer ?
#
loop_
_entity_poly.entity_id
_entity_poly.type
_entity_poly.pdbx_seq_one_letter_code
_entity_poly.pdbx_strand_id
1 'polypeptide(L)'
;MYWIIFLTFQFICVLLSWQLPFLKKIIFTLMIFILMFFMIDGYFNGIDWVNYYYGFITYTDVMDYLSSYEPLFGSEIFILKYLFTDFYLSIAMYYFILSVLLYFAIIKLRGLFDFNICLFVFLLIVINGIDLFNDQIRQAMAFAISIFAFLKLLKNEKTRFIIIAFLAVCFHFSAIVVLLFYPLVTKNKKKCYFLWWLCCILYSNT
;
A
#
# COMPACT_ATOMS: atom_id res chain seq x y z
N MET A 1 5.89 6.55 20.47
CA MET A 1 4.83 6.12 21.42
C MET A 1 3.55 5.71 20.69
N TYR A 2 3.04 6.50 19.74
CA TYR A 2 1.82 6.18 18.98
C TYR A 2 1.88 4.85 18.21
N TRP A 3 3.05 4.48 17.70
CA TRP A 3 3.28 3.18 17.05
C TRP A 3 3.05 1.95 17.90
N ILE A 4 3.40 2.02 19.19
CA ILE A 4 3.18 0.92 20.12
C ILE A 4 1.68 0.77 20.36
N ILE A 5 0.96 1.88 20.51
CA ILE A 5 -0.50 1.90 20.65
C ILE A 5 -1.14 1.32 19.39
N PHE A 6 -0.72 1.77 18.20
CA PHE A 6 -1.18 1.26 16.91
C PHE A 6 -0.99 -0.25 16.77
N LEU A 7 0.23 -0.75 16.97
CA LEU A 7 0.54 -2.18 16.86
C LEU A 7 -0.22 -3.00 17.92
N THR A 8 -0.43 -2.44 19.11
CA THR A 8 -1.24 -3.08 20.17
C THR A 8 -2.69 -3.24 19.71
N PHE A 9 -3.31 -2.20 19.13
CA PHE A 9 -4.66 -2.31 18.57
C PHE A 9 -4.72 -3.34 17.44
N GLN A 10 -3.76 -3.32 16.52
CA GLN A 10 -3.70 -4.31 15.44
C GLN A 10 -3.56 -5.74 15.98
N PHE A 11 -2.71 -5.96 16.99
CA PHE A 11 -2.55 -7.27 17.63
C PHE A 11 -3.83 -7.73 18.35
N ILE A 12 -4.52 -6.83 19.06
CA ILE A 12 -5.82 -7.13 19.67
C ILE A 12 -6.83 -7.57 18.60
N CYS A 13 -6.89 -6.90 17.45
CA CYS A 13 -7.75 -7.33 16.34
C CYS A 13 -7.37 -8.72 15.82
N VAL A 14 -6.08 -9.08 15.77
CA VAL A 14 -5.66 -10.45 15.42
C VAL A 14 -6.20 -11.46 16.42
N LEU A 15 -6.04 -11.22 17.73
CA LEU A 15 -6.55 -12.11 18.78
C LEU A 15 -8.08 -12.25 18.72
N LEU A 16 -8.80 -11.14 18.55
CA LEU A 16 -10.25 -11.14 18.39
C LEU A 16 -10.68 -11.92 17.13
N SER A 17 -9.93 -11.83 16.03
CA SER A 17 -10.24 -12.58 14.80
C SER A 17 -10.13 -14.10 14.96
N TRP A 18 -9.32 -14.57 15.92
CA TRP A 18 -9.21 -15.97 16.28
C TRP A 18 -10.32 -16.41 17.23
N GLN A 19 -10.64 -15.60 18.23
CA GLN A 19 -11.70 -15.91 19.20
C GLN A 19 -13.11 -15.80 18.62
N LEU A 20 -13.31 -14.85 17.70
CA LEU A 20 -14.62 -14.52 17.09
C LEU A 20 -14.55 -14.66 15.56
N PRO A 21 -14.39 -15.89 15.02
CA PRO A 21 -14.17 -16.10 13.60
C PRO A 21 -15.35 -15.64 12.72
N PHE A 22 -16.57 -15.62 13.26
CA PHE A 22 -17.76 -15.11 12.58
C PHE A 22 -17.73 -13.58 12.35
N LEU A 23 -16.97 -12.83 13.15
CA LEU A 23 -16.76 -11.39 12.99
C LEU A 23 -15.49 -11.05 12.21
N LYS A 24 -14.72 -12.04 11.75
CA LYS A 24 -13.40 -11.84 11.12
C LYS A 24 -13.39 -10.77 10.02
N LYS A 25 -14.43 -10.72 9.18
CA LYS A 25 -14.53 -9.70 8.11
C LYS A 25 -14.72 -8.29 8.66
N ILE A 26 -15.55 -8.14 9.70
CA ILE A 26 -15.79 -6.86 10.37
C ILE A 26 -14.50 -6.40 11.08
N ILE A 27 -13.84 -7.31 11.79
CA ILE A 27 -12.57 -7.05 12.48
C ILE A 27 -11.49 -6.63 11.46
N PHE A 28 -11.40 -7.31 10.33
CA PHE A 28 -10.47 -6.94 9.26
C PHE A 28 -10.77 -5.53 8.69
N THR A 29 -12.04 -5.21 8.43
CA THR A 29 -12.41 -3.84 8.01
C THR A 29 -11.98 -2.81 9.05
N LEU A 30 -12.21 -3.11 10.35
CA LEU A 30 -11.78 -2.24 11.45
C LEU A 30 -10.26 -2.08 11.50
N MET A 31 -9.48 -3.14 11.26
CA MET A 31 -8.01 -3.06 11.19
C MET A 31 -7.52 -2.10 10.11
N ILE A 32 -8.11 -2.17 8.91
CA ILE A 32 -7.79 -1.26 7.80
C ILE A 32 -8.18 0.18 8.14
N PHE A 33 -9.32 0.35 8.81
CA PHE A 33 -9.78 1.68 9.23
C PHE A 33 -8.89 2.29 10.32
N ILE A 34 -8.44 1.49 11.29
CA ILE A 34 -7.45 1.90 12.30
C ILE A 34 -6.12 2.25 11.62
N LEU A 35 -5.67 1.44 10.66
CA LEU A 35 -4.48 1.74 9.86
C LEU A 35 -4.61 3.11 9.19
N MET A 36 -5.71 3.35 8.48
CA MET A 36 -5.97 4.64 7.83
C MET A 36 -5.84 5.81 8.81
N PHE A 37 -6.56 5.79 9.93
CA PHE A 37 -6.56 6.89 10.88
C PHE A 37 -5.20 7.14 11.53
N PHE A 38 -4.50 6.09 11.93
CA PHE A 38 -3.18 6.24 12.54
C PHE A 38 -2.14 6.78 11.55
N MET A 39 -2.26 6.46 10.26
CA MET A 39 -1.31 6.93 9.26
C MET A 39 -1.57 8.38 8.85
N ILE A 40 -2.82 8.87 8.87
CA ILE A 40 -3.11 10.29 8.58
C ILE A 40 -2.35 11.21 9.54
N ASP A 41 -2.45 10.95 10.85
CA ASP A 41 -1.73 11.74 11.86
C ASP A 41 -0.25 11.36 11.94
N GLY A 42 0.04 10.05 11.82
CA GLY A 42 1.39 9.51 11.81
C GLY A 42 2.29 10.19 10.78
N TYR A 43 1.76 10.46 9.59
CA TYR A 43 2.51 10.94 8.43
C TYR A 43 3.25 12.24 8.73
N PHE A 44 2.66 13.11 9.54
CA PHE A 44 3.25 14.39 9.94
C PHE A 44 4.37 14.27 10.98
N ASN A 45 4.63 13.07 11.49
CA ASN A 45 5.81 12.78 12.30
C ASN A 45 7.05 12.37 11.47
N GLY A 46 6.86 12.10 10.17
CA GLY A 46 7.93 11.80 9.22
C GLY A 46 8.66 13.06 8.73
N ILE A 47 9.51 12.90 7.72
CA ILE A 47 10.25 14.01 7.10
C ILE A 47 9.74 14.27 5.67
N ASP A 48 9.30 13.24 4.96
CA ASP A 48 8.96 13.37 3.54
C ASP A 48 7.75 14.28 3.31
N TRP A 49 6.83 14.36 4.29
CA TRP A 49 5.67 15.25 4.22
C TRP A 49 6.03 16.71 3.96
N VAL A 50 7.21 17.17 4.42
CA VAL A 50 7.68 18.56 4.19
C VAL A 50 7.92 18.81 2.70
N ASN A 51 8.51 17.84 1.99
CA ASN A 51 8.77 17.94 0.56
C ASN A 51 7.46 17.97 -0.24
N TYR A 52 6.50 17.12 0.13
CA TYR A 52 5.20 17.09 -0.53
C TYR A 52 4.36 18.32 -0.19
N TYR A 53 4.44 18.85 1.04
CA TYR A 53 3.79 20.09 1.44
C TYR A 53 4.34 21.28 0.66
N TYR A 54 5.67 21.37 0.52
CA TYR A 54 6.31 22.41 -0.28
C TYR A 54 5.82 22.36 -1.74
N GLY A 55 5.92 21.20 -2.40
CA GLY A 55 5.39 21.02 -3.74
C GLY A 55 3.89 21.36 -3.83
N PHE A 56 3.11 20.97 -2.82
CA PHE A 56 1.68 21.30 -2.74
C PHE A 56 1.40 22.80 -2.72
N ILE A 57 2.20 23.62 -2.03
CA ILE A 57 1.98 25.07 -1.99
C ILE A 57 2.64 25.80 -3.16
N THR A 58 3.73 25.28 -3.74
CA THR A 58 4.50 25.99 -4.78
C THR A 58 4.12 25.63 -6.21
N TYR A 59 3.76 24.38 -6.49
CA TYR A 59 3.49 23.93 -7.86
C TYR A 59 2.13 24.41 -8.33
N THR A 60 2.08 24.96 -9.54
CA THR A 60 0.89 25.64 -10.06
C THR A 60 0.18 24.86 -11.15
N ASP A 61 0.92 24.05 -11.91
CA ASP A 61 0.37 23.24 -12.99
C ASP A 61 0.76 21.77 -12.86
N VAL A 62 0.17 20.92 -13.70
CA VAL A 62 0.42 19.48 -13.69
C VAL A 62 1.86 19.13 -14.10
N MET A 63 2.52 19.95 -14.91
CA MET A 63 3.88 19.69 -15.40
C MET A 63 4.91 19.89 -14.29
N ASP A 64 4.67 20.82 -13.37
CA ASP A 64 5.47 20.96 -12.14
C ASP A 64 5.48 19.65 -11.33
N TYR A 65 4.31 19.01 -11.17
CA TYR A 65 4.19 17.73 -10.46
C TYR A 65 4.84 16.57 -11.24
N LEU A 66 4.63 16.50 -12.55
CA LEU A 66 5.17 15.43 -13.39
C LEU A 66 6.70 15.50 -13.58
N SER A 67 7.29 16.69 -13.42
CA SER A 67 8.74 16.86 -13.46
C SER A 67 9.41 16.54 -12.12
N SER A 68 8.68 16.67 -11.02
CA SER A 68 9.20 16.50 -9.66
C SER A 68 8.93 15.12 -9.07
N TYR A 69 7.91 14.43 -9.55
CA TYR A 69 7.44 13.16 -9.00
C TYR A 69 7.15 12.10 -10.06
N GLU A 70 6.98 10.85 -9.62
CA GLU A 70 6.49 9.78 -10.48
C GLU A 70 5.10 10.12 -11.06
N PRO A 71 4.81 9.75 -12.33
CA PRO A 71 3.70 10.36 -13.06
C PRO A 71 2.31 10.23 -12.41
N LEU A 72 1.97 9.05 -11.87
CA LEU A 72 0.67 8.84 -11.25
C LEU A 72 0.61 9.43 -9.85
N PHE A 73 1.71 9.39 -9.09
CA PHE A 73 1.75 10.07 -7.80
C PHE A 73 1.61 11.58 -7.95
N GLY A 74 2.39 12.20 -8.85
CA GLY A 74 2.29 13.63 -9.13
C GLY A 74 0.89 14.03 -9.61
N SER A 75 0.31 13.24 -10.52
CA SER A 75 -1.06 13.48 -11.00
C SER A 75 -2.11 13.35 -9.88
N GLU A 76 -1.98 12.34 -9.01
CA GLU A 76 -2.91 12.15 -7.88
C GLU A 76 -2.84 13.32 -6.90
N ILE A 77 -1.64 13.75 -6.49
CA ILE A 77 -1.49 14.90 -5.59
C ILE A 77 -2.01 16.19 -6.24
N PHE A 78 -1.76 16.40 -7.53
CA PHE A 78 -2.32 17.53 -8.27
C PHE A 78 -3.86 17.54 -8.26
N ILE A 79 -4.49 16.38 -8.53
CA ILE A 79 -5.95 16.25 -8.50
C ILE A 79 -6.48 16.51 -7.10
N LEU A 80 -5.86 15.94 -6.06
CA LEU A 80 -6.27 16.13 -4.67
C LEU A 80 -6.15 17.60 -4.26
N LYS A 81 -5.06 18.29 -4.65
CA LYS A 81 -4.89 19.73 -4.45
C LYS A 81 -6.05 20.51 -5.06
N TYR A 82 -6.39 20.22 -6.31
CA TYR A 82 -7.47 20.92 -7.01
C TYR A 82 -8.84 20.69 -6.36
N LEU A 83 -9.09 19.49 -5.84
CA LEU A 83 -10.36 19.14 -5.21
C LEU A 83 -10.51 19.71 -3.79
N PHE A 84 -9.45 19.70 -2.99
CA PHE A 84 -9.56 19.96 -1.56
C PHE A 84 -8.90 21.26 -1.10
N THR A 85 -7.94 21.79 -1.87
CA THR A 85 -7.11 23.00 -1.61
C THR A 85 -6.34 23.03 -0.28
N ASP A 86 -6.66 22.13 0.65
CA ASP A 86 -6.00 21.89 1.91
C ASP A 86 -5.11 20.63 1.83
N PHE A 87 -3.88 20.75 2.30
CA PHE A 87 -2.90 19.66 2.24
C PHE A 87 -3.29 18.51 3.17
N TYR A 88 -3.73 18.80 4.39
CA TYR A 88 -4.08 17.77 5.37
C TYR A 88 -5.25 16.92 4.88
N LEU A 89 -6.29 17.55 4.36
CA LEU A 89 -7.44 16.87 3.77
C LEU A 89 -7.04 16.08 2.51
N SER A 90 -6.14 16.62 1.68
CA SER A 90 -5.60 15.89 0.52
C SER A 90 -4.87 14.61 0.93
N ILE A 91 -4.01 14.68 1.96
CA ILE A 91 -3.32 13.52 2.53
C ILE A 91 -4.30 12.54 3.17
N ALA A 92 -5.31 13.03 3.90
CA ALA A 92 -6.34 12.17 4.46
C ALA A 92 -7.09 11.38 3.37
N MET A 93 -7.40 12.04 2.26
CA MET A 93 -8.04 11.39 1.10
C MET A 93 -7.11 10.42 0.37
N TYR A 94 -5.82 10.73 0.27
CA TYR A 94 -4.82 9.79 -0.24
C TYR A 94 -4.79 8.50 0.60
N TYR A 95 -4.73 8.61 1.94
CA TYR A 95 -4.75 7.45 2.82
C TYR A 95 -6.07 6.69 2.77
N PHE A 96 -7.20 7.37 2.56
CA PHE A 96 -8.47 6.72 2.31
C PHE A 96 -8.42 5.86 1.03
N ILE A 97 -7.95 6.43 -0.09
CA ILE A 97 -7.80 5.70 -1.37
C ILE A 97 -6.87 4.50 -1.21
N LEU A 98 -5.69 4.71 -0.60
CA LEU A 98 -4.73 3.66 -0.30
C LEU A 98 -5.35 2.53 0.52
N SER A 99 -6.08 2.87 1.59
CA SER A 99 -6.71 1.91 2.50
C SER A 99 -7.81 1.10 1.80
N VAL A 100 -8.59 1.74 0.94
CA VAL A 100 -9.60 1.07 0.10
C VAL A 100 -8.93 0.12 -0.89
N LEU A 101 -7.86 0.55 -1.56
CA LEU A 101 -7.10 -0.31 -2.48
C LEU A 101 -6.51 -1.51 -1.77
N LEU A 102 -5.87 -1.29 -0.61
CA LEU A 102 -5.28 -2.33 0.22
C LEU A 102 -6.35 -3.32 0.71
N TYR A 103 -7.50 -2.84 1.16
CA TYR A 103 -8.64 -3.69 1.55
C TYR A 103 -9.02 -4.66 0.44
N PHE A 104 -9.26 -4.14 -0.78
CA PHE A 104 -9.66 -4.97 -1.91
C PHE A 104 -8.54 -5.90 -2.39
N ALA A 105 -7.28 -5.46 -2.34
CA ALA A 105 -6.13 -6.27 -2.69
C ALA A 105 -6.03 -7.50 -1.80
N ILE A 106 -6.12 -7.31 -0.48
CA ILE A 106 -5.99 -8.38 0.50
C ILE A 106 -7.20 -9.33 0.46
N ILE A 107 -8.43 -8.82 0.27
CA ILE A 107 -9.62 -9.67 0.11
C ILE A 107 -9.48 -10.59 -1.11
N LYS A 108 -8.99 -10.07 -2.24
CA LYS A 108 -8.75 -10.90 -3.44
C LYS A 108 -7.62 -11.90 -3.23
N LEU A 109 -6.57 -11.52 -2.49
CA LEU A 109 -5.46 -12.41 -2.15
C LEU A 109 -5.94 -13.58 -1.27
N ARG A 110 -6.76 -13.30 -0.26
CA ARG A 110 -7.41 -14.34 0.57
C ARG A 110 -8.25 -15.31 -0.27
N GLY A 111 -8.87 -14.85 -1.36
CA GLY A 111 -9.60 -15.73 -2.28
C GLY A 111 -8.73 -16.78 -2.97
N LEU A 112 -7.40 -16.60 -2.99
CA LEU A 112 -6.45 -17.55 -3.59
C LEU A 112 -5.68 -18.38 -2.56
N PHE A 113 -5.57 -17.89 -1.32
CA PHE A 113 -4.80 -18.52 -0.26
C PHE A 113 -5.60 -18.55 1.03
N ASP A 114 -5.65 -19.71 1.67
CA ASP A 114 -6.28 -19.83 2.97
C ASP A 114 -5.33 -19.36 4.07
N PHE A 115 -5.56 -18.14 4.57
CA PHE A 115 -4.82 -17.56 5.68
C PHE A 115 -5.75 -16.71 6.57
N ASN A 116 -5.33 -16.48 7.82
CA ASN A 116 -5.97 -15.49 8.67
C ASN A 116 -5.65 -14.08 8.16
N ILE A 117 -6.64 -13.42 7.56
CA ILE A 117 -6.51 -12.10 6.95
C ILE A 117 -6.03 -11.01 7.92
N CYS A 118 -6.46 -11.08 9.18
CA CYS A 118 -6.05 -10.14 10.21
C CYS A 118 -4.57 -10.34 10.54
N LEU A 119 -4.16 -11.61 10.75
CA LEU A 119 -2.75 -11.94 10.99
C LEU A 119 -1.87 -11.51 9.82
N PHE A 120 -2.32 -11.71 8.58
CA PHE A 120 -1.58 -11.29 7.39
C PHE A 120 -1.34 -9.78 7.36
N VAL A 121 -2.36 -8.96 7.63
CA VAL A 121 -2.22 -7.49 7.69
C VAL A 121 -1.26 -7.08 8.79
N PHE A 122 -1.39 -7.67 9.98
CA PHE A 122 -0.50 -7.39 11.11
C PHE A 122 0.95 -7.70 10.76
N LEU A 123 1.21 -8.89 10.21
CA LEU A 123 2.56 -9.27 9.78
C LEU A 123 3.08 -8.38 8.66
N LEU A 124 2.22 -8.00 7.71
CA LEU A 124 2.58 -7.11 6.62
C LEU A 124 3.06 -5.74 7.13
N ILE A 125 2.37 -5.17 8.12
CA ILE A 125 2.76 -3.92 8.80
C ILE A 125 4.07 -4.11 9.58
N VAL A 126 4.19 -5.18 10.37
CA VAL A 126 5.39 -5.41 11.20
C VAL A 126 6.63 -5.65 10.34
N ILE A 127 6.48 -6.40 9.25
CA ILE A 127 7.59 -6.78 8.36
C ILE A 127 8.05 -5.62 7.49
N ASN A 128 7.11 -4.89 6.90
CA ASN A 128 7.46 -3.73 6.06
C ASN A 128 7.86 -2.51 6.90
N GLY A 129 7.86 -2.66 8.22
CA GLY A 129 7.92 -1.51 9.09
C GLY A 129 6.72 -0.60 8.91
N ILE A 130 6.67 0.32 9.84
CA ILE A 130 5.62 1.32 9.86
C ILE A 130 5.93 2.43 8.84
N ASP A 131 7.21 2.67 8.58
CA ASP A 131 7.69 3.75 7.70
C ASP A 131 7.18 3.61 6.27
N LEU A 132 6.93 2.38 5.79
CA LEU A 132 6.29 2.14 4.50
C LEU A 132 4.96 2.89 4.40
N PHE A 133 4.15 2.81 5.45
CA PHE A 133 2.83 3.46 5.48
C PHE A 133 2.90 4.89 6.01
N ASN A 134 3.96 5.24 6.75
CA ASN A 134 4.04 6.53 7.44
C ASN A 134 4.79 7.62 6.69
N ASP A 135 5.91 7.31 6.05
CA ASP A 135 6.75 8.33 5.40
C ASP A 135 6.78 8.07 3.89
N GLN A 136 6.69 6.79 3.49
CA GLN A 136 6.87 6.34 2.12
C GLN A 136 5.53 6.15 1.37
N ILE A 137 4.65 7.16 1.40
CA ILE A 137 3.28 7.07 0.86
C ILE A 137 3.21 6.64 -0.62
N ARG A 138 4.22 7.03 -1.41
CA ARG A 138 4.42 6.61 -2.81
C ARG A 138 4.62 5.09 -2.92
N GLN A 139 5.50 4.57 -2.08
CA GLN A 139 5.83 3.15 -2.02
C GLN A 139 4.65 2.33 -1.52
N ALA A 140 3.91 2.80 -0.51
CA ALA A 140 2.70 2.12 -0.03
C ALA A 140 1.64 1.96 -1.13
N MET A 141 1.42 3.00 -1.94
CA MET A 141 0.48 2.94 -3.07
C MET A 141 0.97 1.98 -4.16
N ALA A 142 2.24 2.09 -4.55
CA ALA A 142 2.86 1.18 -5.51
C ALA A 142 2.80 -0.28 -5.03
N PHE A 143 3.00 -0.51 -3.74
CA PHE A 143 2.88 -1.81 -3.10
C PHE A 143 1.45 -2.36 -3.18
N ALA A 144 0.43 -1.59 -2.80
CA ALA A 144 -0.97 -2.01 -2.89
C ALA A 144 -1.37 -2.39 -4.33
N ILE A 145 -0.93 -1.60 -5.33
CA ILE A 145 -1.14 -1.89 -6.76
C ILE A 145 -0.38 -3.16 -7.19
N SER A 146 0.83 -3.36 -6.69
CA SER A 146 1.65 -4.55 -6.97
C SER A 146 1.01 -5.84 -6.49
N ILE A 147 0.22 -5.82 -5.41
CA ILE A 147 -0.59 -6.97 -5.00
C ILE A 147 -1.57 -7.33 -6.13
N PHE A 148 -2.25 -6.35 -6.75
CA PHE A 148 -3.16 -6.61 -7.88
C PHE A 148 -2.42 -7.14 -9.11
N ALA A 149 -1.24 -6.61 -9.43
CA ALA A 149 -0.40 -7.16 -10.49
C ALA A 149 -0.13 -8.64 -10.23
N PHE A 150 0.34 -8.96 -9.02
CA PHE A 150 0.62 -10.34 -8.62
C PHE A 150 -0.60 -11.26 -8.75
N LEU A 151 -1.79 -10.80 -8.35
CA LEU A 151 -3.03 -11.57 -8.55
C LEU A 151 -3.28 -11.91 -10.03
N LYS A 152 -2.94 -11.01 -10.96
CA LYS A 152 -3.04 -11.27 -12.41
C LYS A 152 -1.98 -12.25 -12.90
N LEU A 153 -0.78 -12.16 -12.35
CA LEU A 153 0.28 -13.13 -12.62
C LEU A 153 -0.14 -14.55 -12.21
N LEU A 154 -0.74 -14.72 -11.03
CA LEU A 154 -1.19 -16.02 -10.54
C LEU A 154 -2.31 -16.64 -11.39
N LYS A 155 -3.12 -15.79 -12.02
CA LYS A 155 -4.16 -16.17 -13.00
C LYS A 155 -3.63 -16.37 -14.42
N ASN A 156 -2.32 -16.26 -14.62
CA ASN A 156 -1.66 -16.35 -15.92
C ASN A 156 -2.12 -15.26 -16.92
N GLU A 157 -2.64 -14.13 -16.43
CA GLU A 157 -3.12 -13.00 -17.23
C GLU A 157 -1.95 -12.03 -17.54
N LYS A 158 -0.98 -12.47 -18.36
CA LYS A 158 0.29 -11.75 -18.63
C LYS A 158 0.11 -10.27 -18.94
N THR A 159 -0.74 -9.95 -19.92
CA THR A 159 -0.91 -8.56 -20.38
C THR A 159 -1.41 -7.66 -19.26
N ARG A 160 -2.37 -8.14 -18.47
CA ARG A 160 -2.91 -7.38 -17.33
C ARG A 160 -1.90 -7.28 -16.19
N PHE A 161 -1.11 -8.32 -15.95
CA PHE A 161 0.02 -8.24 -15.00
C PHE A 161 1.00 -7.13 -15.39
N ILE A 162 1.45 -7.10 -16.65
CA ILE A 162 2.40 -6.10 -17.13
C ILE A 162 1.81 -4.69 -17.01
N ILE A 163 0.57 -4.48 -17.46
CA ILE A 163 -0.11 -3.18 -17.36
C ILE A 163 -0.17 -2.71 -15.91
N ILE A 164 -0.64 -3.56 -14.99
CA ILE A 164 -0.80 -3.16 -13.58
C ILE A 164 0.56 -2.96 -12.90
N ALA A 165 1.58 -3.75 -13.25
CA ALA A 165 2.94 -3.55 -12.75
C ALA A 165 3.52 -2.20 -13.19
N PHE A 166 3.31 -1.79 -14.45
CA PHE A 166 3.69 -0.45 -14.90
C PHE A 166 2.89 0.66 -14.23
N LEU A 167 1.60 0.44 -13.92
CA LEU A 167 0.84 1.38 -13.10
C LEU A 167 1.47 1.56 -11.70
N ALA A 168 1.95 0.48 -11.06
CA ALA A 168 2.67 0.58 -9.79
C ALA A 168 3.99 1.37 -9.94
N VAL A 169 4.73 1.16 -11.03
CA VAL A 169 5.98 1.91 -11.34
C VAL A 169 5.71 3.41 -11.46
N CYS A 170 4.57 3.81 -12.01
CA CYS A 170 4.19 5.21 -12.11
C CYS A 170 3.87 5.87 -10.75
N PHE A 171 3.72 5.10 -9.67
CA PHE A 171 3.67 5.61 -8.30
C PHE A 171 5.03 5.60 -7.63
N HIS A 172 5.84 4.58 -7.89
CA HIS A 172 7.21 4.53 -7.41
C HIS A 172 8.09 3.57 -8.23
N PHE A 173 9.26 4.04 -8.66
CA PHE A 173 10.10 3.31 -9.61
C PHE A 173 10.61 1.95 -9.11
N SER A 174 10.82 1.77 -7.80
CA SER A 174 11.31 0.48 -7.25
C SER A 174 10.32 -0.67 -7.51
N ALA A 175 9.05 -0.37 -7.79
CA ALA A 175 8.04 -1.35 -8.15
C ALA A 175 8.34 -2.11 -9.45
N ILE A 176 9.32 -1.66 -10.26
CA ILE A 176 9.77 -2.35 -11.48
C ILE A 176 10.25 -3.78 -11.17
N VAL A 177 10.75 -4.02 -9.96
CA VAL A 177 11.19 -5.34 -9.47
C VAL A 177 10.07 -6.38 -9.57
N VAL A 178 8.80 -5.96 -9.50
CA VAL A 178 7.65 -6.86 -9.64
C VAL A 178 7.65 -7.58 -10.98
N LEU A 179 8.16 -6.97 -12.06
CA LEU A 179 8.23 -7.61 -13.38
C LEU A 179 9.12 -8.87 -13.39
N LEU A 180 10.09 -8.96 -12.48
CA LEU A 180 10.98 -10.12 -12.36
C LEU A 180 10.24 -11.39 -11.90
N PHE A 181 9.01 -11.26 -11.37
CA PHE A 181 8.18 -12.40 -10.99
C PHE A 181 7.60 -13.17 -12.17
N TYR A 182 7.50 -12.54 -13.34
CA TYR A 182 6.91 -13.17 -14.52
C TYR A 182 7.57 -14.50 -14.91
N PRO A 183 8.90 -14.56 -15.14
CA PRO A 183 9.56 -15.83 -15.48
C PRO A 183 9.46 -16.87 -14.35
N LEU A 184 9.33 -16.44 -13.10
CA LEU A 184 9.31 -17.33 -11.94
C LEU A 184 8.00 -18.10 -11.79
N VAL A 185 6.86 -17.47 -12.09
CA VAL A 185 5.54 -18.15 -11.99
C VAL A 185 5.42 -19.29 -13.01
N THR A 186 6.06 -19.14 -14.18
CA THR A 186 6.02 -20.16 -15.24
C THR A 186 6.80 -21.42 -14.88
N LYS A 187 7.80 -21.31 -13.99
CA LYS A 187 8.66 -22.42 -13.57
C LYS A 187 8.12 -23.13 -12.33
N ASN A 188 7.67 -22.38 -11.31
CA ASN A 188 7.15 -22.98 -10.08
C ASN A 188 6.35 -21.96 -9.25
N LYS A 189 5.04 -22.19 -9.12
CA LYS A 189 4.13 -21.33 -8.34
C LYS A 189 4.54 -21.18 -6.86
N LYS A 190 5.05 -22.25 -6.23
CA LYS A 190 5.48 -22.21 -4.80
C LYS A 190 6.70 -21.30 -4.61
N LYS A 191 7.67 -21.33 -5.52
CA LYS A 191 8.84 -20.42 -5.48
C LYS A 191 8.42 -18.98 -5.73
N CYS A 192 7.44 -18.76 -6.62
CA CYS A 192 6.89 -17.43 -6.87
C CYS A 192 6.21 -16.84 -5.62
N TYR A 193 5.49 -17.65 -4.83
CA TYR A 193 4.91 -17.21 -3.56
C TYR A 193 5.96 -16.77 -2.54
N PHE A 194 7.01 -17.59 -2.37
CA PHE A 194 8.11 -17.28 -1.44
C PHE A 194 8.84 -15.99 -1.82
N LEU A 195 9.16 -15.83 -3.11
CA LEU A 195 9.87 -14.64 -3.59
C LEU A 195 8.97 -13.39 -3.57
N TRP A 196 7.67 -13.54 -3.79
CA TRP A 196 6.72 -12.42 -3.64
C TRP A 196 6.69 -11.93 -2.19
N TRP A 197 6.59 -12.87 -1.24
CA TRP A 197 6.68 -12.54 0.18
C TRP A 197 8.02 -11.87 0.53
N LEU A 198 9.12 -12.32 -0.08
CA LEU A 198 10.43 -11.69 0.08
C LEU A 198 10.49 -10.27 -0.51
N CYS A 199 9.83 -9.98 -1.63
CA CYS A 199 9.76 -8.61 -2.14
C CYS A 199 8.86 -7.73 -1.28
N CYS A 200 7.82 -8.27 -0.67
CA CYS A 200 7.09 -7.58 0.41
C CYS A 200 7.97 -7.32 1.65
N ILE A 201 9.24 -7.73 1.69
CA ILE A 201 10.23 -7.31 2.70
C ILE A 201 11.20 -6.28 2.11
N LEU A 202 11.42 -6.31 0.79
CA LEU A 202 12.34 -5.38 0.12
C LEU A 202 11.70 -4.00 -0.10
N TYR A 203 10.37 -3.92 -0.22
CA TYR A 203 9.66 -2.64 -0.35
C TYR A 203 9.87 -1.67 0.83
N SER A 204 10.29 -2.16 1.99
CA SER A 204 10.53 -1.34 3.19
C SER A 204 11.97 -0.89 3.38
N ASN A 205 12.90 -1.34 2.53
CA ASN A 205 14.34 -1.11 2.71
C ASN A 205 14.98 -0.33 1.54
N THR A 206 14.17 0.27 0.67
CA THR A 206 14.60 1.09 -0.48
C THR A 206 14.11 2.52 -0.34
#